data_AF-A0A2R6C1Z0-F1
#
_entry.id   AF-A0A2R6C1Z0-F1
#
_cell.length_a   1.000
_cell.length_b   1.000
_cell.length_c   1.000
_cell.angle_alpha   90.00
_cell.angle_beta   90.00
_cell.angle_gamma   90.00
#
_symmetry.space_group_name_H-M   'P 1'
#
loop_
_entity.id
_entity.type
_entity.pdbx_description
1 polymer ?
#
loop_
_entity_poly.entity_id
_entity_poly.type
_entity_poly.pdbx_seq_one_letter_code
_entity_poly.pdbx_strand_id
1 'polypeptide(L)'
;LELEDRRGLLKTRGDNVGLVQVTGYARSVSKLLVTPAVRIRFGGAEAERTGRLIEDPPLPSGWRWRRRASDEENTQVASKANDLEEMLTSPEIPDGRCVLPGKDYVELVFGLEAKELLDVWRSKVTPTIHGHHYLKSLGPEYSALVYFAEAVRDRIEDKLDEYLKDTVVKGVYPRSGEEVKIFHMKPDGNDVELSSGYVLHSDENTIIVKRTMKSRGEYDGIEAERRIGDYAITEFKLNEWYYVTTYFRRDGAEIGKYANICTPPEASKVFIRYIDLFVDVVKSRGEVRIVDREQLEEAIHKGYITQTMYKKAVDTADKLSRELKSEKE
;
A
#
# COMPACT_ATOMS: atom_id res chain seq x y z
N LEU A 1 -20.33 31.01 -7.30
CA LEU A 1 -20.36 29.54 -7.35
C LEU A 1 -18.99 29.11 -7.84
N GLU A 2 -18.08 29.03 -6.88
CA GLU A 2 -16.65 28.81 -7.04
C GLU A 2 -16.40 27.45 -7.70
N LEU A 3 -15.51 27.45 -8.69
CA LEU A 3 -15.15 26.30 -9.52
C LEU A 3 -13.74 25.81 -9.17
N GLU A 4 -13.38 25.80 -7.88
CA GLU A 4 -12.04 25.39 -7.42
C GLU A 4 -11.86 23.86 -7.37
N ASP A 5 -12.91 23.05 -7.47
CA ASP A 5 -12.85 21.60 -7.20
C ASP A 5 -13.02 20.64 -8.40
N ARG A 6 -12.95 21.12 -9.66
CA ARG A 6 -13.13 20.23 -10.82
C ARG A 6 -11.83 19.56 -11.26
N ARG A 7 -11.63 18.30 -10.83
CA ARG A 7 -10.52 17.39 -11.18
C ARG A 7 -10.68 16.85 -12.62
N GLY A 8 -9.71 17.12 -13.51
CA GLY A 8 -9.75 16.70 -14.92
C GLY A 8 -8.56 17.19 -15.76
N LEU A 9 -8.63 17.03 -17.09
CA LEU A 9 -7.59 17.47 -18.04
C LEU A 9 -7.53 19.01 -18.08
N LEU A 10 -6.40 19.61 -17.71
CA LEU A 10 -6.22 21.08 -17.62
C LEU A 10 -5.40 21.63 -18.80
N LYS A 11 -5.74 22.84 -19.26
CA LYS A 11 -4.90 23.60 -20.20
C LYS A 11 -3.69 24.23 -19.50
N THR A 12 -2.47 24.07 -20.04
CA THR A 12 -1.22 24.68 -19.52
C THR A 12 -0.46 25.43 -20.61
N ARG A 13 0.39 26.40 -20.22
CA ARG A 13 1.18 27.27 -21.13
C ARG A 13 2.36 26.52 -21.77
N GLY A 14 2.48 26.56 -23.11
CA GLY A 14 3.60 26.02 -23.91
C GLY A 14 3.33 24.66 -24.59
N ASP A 15 4.16 24.28 -25.57
CA ASP A 15 4.06 23.01 -26.34
C ASP A 15 4.20 21.73 -25.47
N ASN A 16 4.57 21.91 -24.20
CA ASN A 16 4.47 20.87 -23.18
C ASN A 16 3.14 21.01 -22.44
N VAL A 17 2.10 20.34 -22.94
CA VAL A 17 0.84 20.16 -22.23
C VAL A 17 1.10 19.27 -21.01
N GLY A 18 1.32 19.90 -19.86
CA GLY A 18 1.43 19.26 -18.57
C GLY A 18 0.06 18.81 -18.09
N LEU A 19 -0.25 17.54 -18.32
CA LEU A 19 -1.40 16.89 -17.71
C LEU A 19 -1.16 16.83 -16.20
N VAL A 20 -1.78 17.74 -15.44
CA VAL A 20 -1.82 17.63 -13.99
C VAL A 20 -2.83 16.55 -13.65
N GLN A 21 -2.34 15.33 -13.55
CA GLN A 21 -3.03 14.28 -12.82
C GLN A 21 -2.89 14.60 -11.34
N VAL A 22 -3.89 15.25 -10.74
CA VAL A 22 -4.03 15.24 -9.27
C VAL A 22 -4.62 13.89 -8.91
N THR A 23 -3.78 12.87 -8.78
CA THR A 23 -4.13 11.73 -7.95
C THR A 23 -4.18 12.22 -6.50
N GLY A 24 -5.32 12.05 -5.83
CA GLY A 24 -5.25 11.76 -4.40
C GLY A 24 -4.33 10.55 -4.25
N TYR A 25 -3.32 10.71 -3.40
CA TYR A 25 -2.13 9.86 -3.33
C TYR A 25 -2.46 8.38 -3.10
N ALA A 26 -1.66 7.50 -3.71
CA ALA A 26 -1.78 6.04 -3.72
C ALA A 26 -0.39 5.39 -3.78
N ARG A 27 -0.19 4.22 -3.13
CA ARG A 27 0.77 3.13 -3.43
C ARG A 27 0.31 1.87 -2.65
N SER A 28 0.63 0.60 -2.98
CA SER A 28 1.17 -0.06 -4.19
C SER A 28 0.96 -1.59 -4.12
N VAL A 29 0.65 -2.25 -5.25
CA VAL A 29 1.56 -3.31 -5.80
C VAL A 29 1.64 -3.17 -7.32
N SER A 30 2.88 -3.15 -7.81
CA SER A 30 3.32 -3.17 -9.22
C SER A 30 3.08 -1.91 -10.06
N LYS A 31 4.08 -1.00 -10.05
CA LYS A 31 4.33 0.10 -11.01
C LYS A 31 3.19 0.38 -12.00
N LEU A 32 2.31 1.32 -11.65
CA LEU A 32 1.60 2.10 -12.66
C LEU A 32 2.56 3.20 -13.12
N LEU A 33 2.89 3.22 -14.42
CA LEU A 33 3.48 4.41 -15.02
C LEU A 33 2.54 5.58 -14.73
N VAL A 34 3.03 6.61 -14.02
CA VAL A 34 2.49 7.95 -14.14
C VAL A 34 2.93 8.44 -15.51
N THR A 35 2.24 7.98 -16.54
CA THR A 35 2.17 8.69 -17.81
C THR A 35 0.86 9.45 -17.82
N PRO A 36 0.86 10.68 -18.34
CA PRO A 36 -0.33 11.51 -18.43
C PRO A 36 -1.35 10.88 -19.39
N ALA A 37 -2.14 9.92 -18.93
CA ALA A 37 -2.97 9.08 -19.77
C ALA A 37 -4.45 9.44 -19.66
N VAL A 38 -4.93 10.26 -20.60
CA VAL A 38 -6.36 10.47 -20.85
C VAL A 38 -6.86 9.32 -21.71
N ARG A 39 -7.98 8.71 -21.36
CA ARG A 39 -8.58 7.62 -22.14
C ARG A 39 -9.94 8.00 -22.68
N ILE A 40 -10.17 7.60 -23.92
CA ILE A 40 -11.47 7.72 -24.59
C ILE A 40 -11.89 6.34 -25.08
N ARG A 41 -13.17 6.03 -24.88
CA ARG A 41 -13.79 4.77 -25.30
C ARG A 41 -15.11 5.07 -25.98
N PHE A 42 -15.35 4.40 -27.10
CA PHE A 42 -16.65 4.36 -27.75
C PHE A 42 -16.91 2.93 -28.23
N GLY A 43 -18.01 2.33 -27.75
CA GLY A 43 -18.27 0.91 -27.97
C GLY A 43 -17.08 0.02 -27.55
N GLY A 44 -16.62 -0.83 -28.46
CA GLY A 44 -15.45 -1.70 -28.27
C GLY A 44 -14.08 -1.03 -28.47
N ALA A 45 -14.04 0.18 -29.03
CA ALA A 45 -12.81 0.89 -29.35
C ALA A 45 -12.32 1.76 -28.18
N GLU A 46 -11.01 1.79 -27.96
CA GLU A 46 -10.37 2.54 -26.87
C GLU A 46 -9.00 3.10 -27.32
N ALA A 47 -8.77 4.38 -27.04
CA ALA A 47 -7.49 5.06 -27.26
C ALA A 47 -7.04 5.79 -25.99
N GLU A 48 -5.73 5.97 -25.85
CA GLU A 48 -5.14 6.73 -24.76
C GLU A 48 -4.20 7.82 -25.30
N ARG A 49 -4.27 9.01 -24.71
CA ARG A 49 -3.28 10.06 -24.88
C ARG A 49 -2.04 9.68 -24.09
N THR A 50 -0.87 9.92 -24.65
CA THR A 50 0.41 9.65 -24.01
C THR A 50 1.17 10.95 -23.82
N GLY A 51 2.15 10.96 -22.91
CA GLY A 51 3.05 12.10 -22.73
C GLY A 51 4.18 12.18 -23.77
N ARG A 52 4.11 11.36 -24.83
CA ARG A 52 5.15 11.26 -25.87
C ARG A 52 4.49 11.51 -27.21
N LEU A 53 5.17 12.20 -28.12
CA LEU A 53 4.72 12.34 -29.50
C LEU A 53 4.84 10.98 -30.20
N ILE A 54 3.70 10.32 -30.37
CA ILE A 54 3.54 9.03 -31.06
C ILE A 54 2.56 9.25 -32.20
N GLU A 55 2.86 8.71 -33.38
CA GLU A 55 1.94 8.68 -34.51
C GLU A 55 1.26 7.31 -34.59
N ASP A 56 -0.06 7.28 -34.39
CA ASP A 56 -0.88 6.07 -34.53
C ASP A 56 -2.20 6.40 -35.28
N PRO A 57 -2.13 6.66 -36.60
CA PRO A 57 -3.28 7.11 -37.37
C PRO A 57 -4.50 6.16 -37.27
N PRO A 58 -5.73 6.70 -37.28
CA PRO A 58 -6.09 8.11 -37.52
C PRO A 58 -6.11 9.00 -36.25
N LEU A 59 -5.47 8.59 -35.15
CA LEU A 59 -5.39 9.41 -33.95
C LEU A 59 -4.44 10.61 -34.15
N PRO A 60 -4.68 11.75 -33.48
CA PRO A 60 -3.74 12.86 -33.45
C PRO A 60 -2.41 12.48 -32.79
N SER A 61 -1.36 13.22 -33.10
CA SER A 61 -0.03 13.00 -32.52
C SER A 61 -0.08 13.04 -30.99
N GLY A 62 0.57 12.06 -30.37
CA GLY A 62 0.57 11.88 -28.92
C GLY A 62 -0.44 10.87 -28.42
N TRP A 63 -1.32 10.34 -29.26
CA TRP A 63 -2.30 9.32 -28.90
C TRP A 63 -1.94 7.94 -29.45
N ARG A 64 -2.45 6.89 -28.79
CA ARG A 64 -2.23 5.49 -29.16
C ARG A 64 -3.51 4.67 -29.00
N TRP A 65 -3.76 3.73 -29.90
CA TRP A 65 -4.82 2.74 -29.73
C TRP A 65 -4.48 1.74 -28.61
N ARG A 66 -5.43 1.54 -27.70
CA ARG A 66 -5.44 0.42 -26.75
C ARG A 66 -6.17 -0.78 -27.32
N ARG A 67 -7.27 -0.51 -28.01
CA ARG A 67 -8.12 -1.51 -28.65
C ARG A 67 -8.81 -0.88 -29.84
N ARG A 68 -8.68 -1.49 -31.01
CA ARG A 68 -9.49 -1.15 -32.18
C ARG A 68 -10.73 -2.05 -32.19
N ALA A 69 -11.83 -1.54 -32.72
CA ALA A 69 -13.06 -2.29 -32.94
C ALA A 69 -13.55 -2.03 -34.37
N SER A 70 -14.85 -1.81 -34.59
CA SER A 70 -15.36 -1.47 -35.92
C SER A 70 -14.85 -0.12 -36.42
N ASP A 71 -14.85 0.09 -37.74
CA ASP A 71 -14.38 1.35 -38.36
C ASP A 71 -15.19 2.57 -37.89
N GLU A 72 -16.49 2.38 -37.63
CA GLU A 72 -17.34 3.42 -37.07
C GLU A 72 -16.91 3.79 -35.65
N GLU A 73 -16.70 2.81 -34.78
CA GLU A 73 -16.25 3.03 -33.40
C GLU A 73 -14.84 3.65 -33.36
N ASN A 74 -13.94 3.21 -34.24
CA ASN A 74 -12.61 3.78 -34.37
C ASN A 74 -12.67 5.24 -34.86
N THR A 75 -13.54 5.56 -35.81
CA THR A 75 -13.74 6.95 -36.28
C THR A 75 -14.23 7.85 -35.15
N GLN A 76 -15.18 7.39 -34.33
CA GLN A 76 -15.69 8.17 -33.21
C GLN A 76 -14.65 8.40 -32.12
N VAL A 77 -13.85 7.39 -31.80
CA VAL A 77 -12.72 7.55 -30.89
C VAL A 77 -11.69 8.54 -31.46
N ALA A 78 -11.35 8.46 -32.75
CA ALA A 78 -10.40 9.39 -33.36
C ALA A 78 -10.92 10.83 -33.40
N SER A 79 -12.20 11.05 -33.74
CA SER A 79 -12.83 12.38 -33.69
C SER A 79 -12.71 12.98 -32.30
N LYS A 80 -13.06 12.22 -31.27
CA LYS A 80 -13.01 12.70 -29.89
C LYS A 80 -11.59 12.99 -29.39
N ALA A 81 -10.58 12.27 -29.89
CA ALA A 81 -9.18 12.60 -29.62
C ALA A 81 -8.78 13.93 -30.25
N ASN A 82 -9.19 14.18 -31.50
CA ASN A 82 -8.93 15.43 -32.22
C ASN A 82 -9.61 16.62 -31.54
N ASP A 83 -10.89 16.48 -31.15
CA ASP A 83 -11.63 17.53 -30.43
C ASP A 83 -10.90 17.93 -29.13
N LEU A 84 -10.34 16.95 -28.41
CA LEU A 84 -9.59 17.20 -27.17
C LEU A 84 -8.25 17.92 -27.42
N GLU A 85 -7.51 17.58 -28.49
CA GLU A 85 -6.29 18.32 -28.85
C GLU A 85 -6.61 19.75 -29.33
N GLU A 86 -7.69 19.94 -30.07
CA GLU A 86 -8.16 21.26 -30.47
C GLU A 86 -8.52 22.10 -29.24
N MET A 87 -9.24 21.52 -28.26
CA MET A 87 -9.56 22.23 -27.01
C MET A 87 -8.31 22.58 -26.19
N LEU A 88 -7.29 21.71 -26.16
CA LEU A 88 -6.05 21.96 -25.43
C LEU A 88 -5.22 23.08 -26.07
N THR A 89 -5.24 23.16 -27.40
CA THR A 89 -4.47 24.15 -28.18
C THR A 89 -5.24 25.43 -28.46
N SER A 90 -6.57 25.43 -28.28
CA SER A 90 -7.45 26.57 -28.55
C SER A 90 -7.09 27.80 -27.70
N PRO A 91 -6.82 28.97 -28.32
CA PRO A 91 -6.53 30.20 -27.60
C PRO A 91 -7.76 30.75 -26.83
N GLU A 92 -8.97 30.29 -27.15
CA GLU A 92 -10.22 30.73 -26.52
C GLU A 92 -10.45 30.13 -25.13
N ILE A 93 -9.81 29.01 -24.83
CA ILE A 93 -9.88 28.38 -23.50
C ILE A 93 -8.79 29.00 -22.61
N PRO A 94 -9.11 29.59 -21.44
CA PRO A 94 -8.09 30.13 -20.55
C PRO A 94 -7.17 29.03 -19.99
N ASP A 95 -5.92 29.40 -19.70
CA ASP A 95 -4.99 28.53 -18.98
C ASP A 95 -5.59 28.13 -17.61
N GLY A 96 -5.38 26.89 -17.19
CA GLY A 96 -5.93 26.33 -15.95
C GLY A 96 -7.39 25.86 -16.05
N ARG A 97 -8.04 25.92 -17.22
CA ARG A 97 -9.40 25.40 -17.42
C ARG A 97 -9.41 23.88 -17.60
N CYS A 98 -10.34 23.20 -16.94
CA CYS A 98 -10.63 21.78 -17.16
C CYS A 98 -11.43 21.57 -18.46
N VAL A 99 -10.84 20.86 -19.42
CA VAL A 99 -11.43 20.54 -20.74
C VAL A 99 -12.14 19.18 -20.76
N LEU A 100 -11.79 18.27 -19.85
CA LEU A 100 -12.47 16.99 -19.70
C LEU A 100 -12.51 16.59 -18.21
N PRO A 101 -13.70 16.35 -17.62
CA PRO A 101 -13.79 15.88 -16.24
C PRO A 101 -13.16 14.48 -16.11
N GLY A 102 -12.37 14.29 -15.06
CA GLY A 102 -11.84 12.98 -14.69
C GLY A 102 -12.94 12.06 -14.16
N LYS A 103 -12.62 10.78 -13.97
CA LYS A 103 -13.43 9.87 -13.15
C LYS A 103 -12.79 9.77 -11.78
N ASP A 104 -13.60 9.92 -10.74
CA ASP A 104 -13.19 9.57 -9.39
C ASP A 104 -13.09 8.04 -9.30
N TYR A 105 -11.99 7.56 -8.75
CA TYR A 105 -11.82 6.17 -8.35
C TYR A 105 -11.32 6.15 -6.92
N VAL A 106 -11.73 5.13 -6.17
CA VAL A 106 -11.24 4.86 -4.81
C VAL A 106 -10.46 3.56 -4.89
N GLU A 107 -9.22 3.59 -4.40
CA GLU A 107 -8.43 2.38 -4.18
C GLU A 107 -8.65 1.92 -2.73
N LEU A 108 -8.91 0.62 -2.57
CA LEU A 108 -9.09 0.01 -1.25
C LEU A 108 -7.91 -0.90 -0.97
N VAL A 109 -7.20 -0.63 0.12
CA VAL A 109 -6.13 -1.50 0.61
C VAL A 109 -6.73 -2.47 1.64
N PHE A 110 -6.69 -3.76 1.33
CA PHE A 110 -7.13 -4.81 2.25
C PHE A 110 -5.95 -5.31 3.09
N GLY A 111 -6.08 -5.25 4.42
CA GLY A 111 -5.18 -5.94 5.34
C GLY A 111 -5.41 -7.47 5.35
N LEU A 112 -4.57 -8.19 6.07
CA LEU A 112 -4.58 -9.66 6.13
C LEU A 112 -5.96 -10.24 6.45
N GLU A 113 -6.61 -9.79 7.52
CA GLU A 113 -7.91 -10.34 7.94
C GLU A 113 -9.02 -10.13 6.90
N ALA A 114 -8.98 -9.01 6.16
CA ALA A 114 -9.92 -8.78 5.07
C ALA A 114 -9.67 -9.75 3.91
N LYS A 115 -8.40 -10.06 3.60
CA LYS A 115 -8.01 -11.06 2.59
C LYS A 115 -8.45 -12.46 3.00
N GLU A 116 -8.29 -12.83 4.26
CA GLU A 116 -8.77 -14.11 4.78
C GLU A 116 -10.30 -14.22 4.70
N LEU A 117 -11.03 -13.14 5.00
CA LEU A 117 -12.48 -13.12 4.84
C LEU A 117 -12.89 -13.28 3.37
N LEU A 118 -12.15 -12.66 2.43
CA LEU A 118 -12.36 -12.84 0.99
C LEU A 118 -12.08 -14.28 0.55
N ASP A 119 -11.07 -14.95 1.10
CA ASP A 119 -10.81 -16.38 0.87
C ASP A 119 -12.02 -17.22 1.30
N VAL A 120 -12.59 -16.96 2.49
CA VAL A 120 -13.77 -17.65 3.01
C VAL A 120 -15.01 -17.42 2.14
N TRP A 121 -15.22 -16.21 1.61
CA TRP A 121 -16.33 -15.96 0.70
C TRP A 121 -16.16 -16.65 -0.64
N ARG A 122 -14.93 -16.67 -1.17
CA ARG A 122 -14.62 -17.30 -2.44
C ARG A 122 -14.75 -18.83 -2.37
N SER A 123 -14.35 -19.44 -1.25
CA SER A 123 -14.41 -20.89 -1.03
C SER A 123 -15.83 -21.45 -1.08
N LYS A 124 -16.86 -20.62 -0.85
CA LYS A 124 -18.28 -20.98 -1.01
C LYS A 124 -18.70 -21.20 -2.46
N VAL A 125 -17.96 -20.68 -3.43
CA VAL A 125 -18.32 -20.71 -4.86
C VAL A 125 -17.33 -21.54 -5.67
N THR A 126 -16.06 -21.57 -5.27
CA THR A 126 -15.00 -22.28 -5.99
C THR A 126 -13.92 -22.75 -5.02
N PRO A 127 -13.26 -23.90 -5.27
CA PRO A 127 -12.12 -24.33 -4.47
C PRO A 127 -11.12 -23.19 -4.30
N THR A 128 -10.78 -22.90 -3.04
CA THR A 128 -9.91 -21.78 -2.66
C THR A 128 -8.99 -22.25 -1.54
N ILE A 129 -7.68 -22.07 -1.72
CA ILE A 129 -6.69 -22.36 -0.68
C ILE A 129 -6.69 -21.28 0.40
N HIS A 130 -6.24 -21.63 1.61
CA HIS A 130 -5.97 -20.61 2.63
C HIS A 130 -4.85 -19.67 2.19
N GLY A 131 -5.03 -18.36 2.41
CA GLY A 131 -4.05 -17.33 2.03
C GLY A 131 -4.08 -16.98 0.54
N HIS A 132 -5.14 -17.32 -0.21
CA HIS A 132 -5.26 -17.05 -1.64
C HIS A 132 -5.05 -15.56 -1.98
N HIS A 133 -5.82 -14.66 -1.34
CA HIS A 133 -5.72 -13.24 -1.62
C HIS A 133 -4.41 -12.63 -1.08
N TYR A 134 -3.89 -13.14 0.05
CA TYR A 134 -2.58 -12.75 0.57
C TYR A 134 -1.46 -13.10 -0.41
N LEU A 135 -1.34 -14.36 -0.83
CA LEU A 135 -0.31 -14.80 -1.77
C LEU A 135 -0.40 -14.07 -3.11
N LYS A 136 -1.60 -13.92 -3.68
CA LYS A 136 -1.76 -13.16 -4.94
C LYS A 136 -1.31 -11.71 -4.81
N SER A 137 -1.48 -11.11 -3.64
CA SER A 137 -1.08 -9.72 -3.38
C SER A 137 0.44 -9.53 -3.25
N LEU A 138 1.24 -10.60 -3.26
CA LEU A 138 2.69 -10.54 -3.22
C LEU A 138 3.34 -10.45 -4.60
N GLY A 139 2.60 -10.80 -5.66
CA GLY A 139 3.05 -10.64 -7.04
C GLY A 139 2.71 -11.83 -7.96
N PRO A 140 3.13 -11.76 -9.23
CA PRO A 140 2.81 -12.77 -10.25
C PRO A 140 3.33 -14.17 -9.93
N GLU A 141 4.51 -14.26 -9.31
CA GLU A 141 5.16 -15.52 -8.93
C GLU A 141 4.30 -16.31 -7.93
N TYR A 142 3.85 -15.63 -6.87
CA TYR A 142 2.96 -16.22 -5.87
C TYR A 142 1.54 -16.45 -6.40
N SER A 143 1.09 -15.65 -7.37
CA SER A 143 -0.17 -15.92 -8.09
C SER A 143 -0.10 -17.24 -8.86
N ALA A 144 1.03 -17.56 -9.50
CA ALA A 144 1.25 -18.84 -10.15
C ALA A 144 1.24 -20.01 -9.15
N LEU A 145 1.82 -19.83 -7.96
CA LEU A 145 1.75 -20.80 -6.86
C LEU A 145 0.30 -21.08 -6.45
N VAL A 146 -0.52 -20.03 -6.28
CA VAL A 146 -1.95 -20.16 -5.95
C VAL A 146 -2.68 -20.96 -7.01
N TYR A 147 -2.50 -20.63 -8.30
CA TYR A 147 -3.14 -21.37 -9.40
C TYR A 147 -2.74 -22.85 -9.40
N PHE A 148 -1.46 -23.15 -9.18
CA PHE A 148 -0.98 -24.52 -9.09
C PHE A 148 -1.61 -25.25 -7.91
N ALA A 149 -1.58 -24.66 -6.72
CA ALA A 149 -2.10 -25.25 -5.50
C ALA A 149 -3.61 -25.55 -5.60
N GLU A 150 -4.39 -24.62 -6.16
CA GLU A 150 -5.83 -24.84 -6.41
C GLU A 150 -6.07 -25.95 -7.44
N ALA A 151 -5.27 -26.02 -8.50
CA ALA A 151 -5.43 -27.03 -9.55
C ALA A 151 -5.09 -28.46 -9.10
N VAL A 152 -4.25 -28.62 -8.06
CA VAL A 152 -3.88 -29.93 -7.53
C VAL A 152 -4.63 -30.31 -6.27
N ARG A 153 -5.38 -29.39 -5.66
CA ARG A 153 -6.02 -29.55 -4.33
C ARG A 153 -6.77 -30.87 -4.15
N ASP A 154 -7.65 -31.21 -5.07
CA ASP A 154 -8.48 -32.43 -5.00
C ASP A 154 -7.66 -33.73 -5.12
N ARG A 155 -6.36 -33.65 -5.39
CA ARG A 155 -5.44 -34.80 -5.46
C ARG A 155 -4.57 -34.95 -4.21
N ILE A 156 -4.53 -33.95 -3.33
CA ILE A 156 -3.59 -33.88 -2.19
C ILE A 156 -4.28 -33.41 -0.89
N GLU A 157 -5.61 -33.50 -0.83
CA GLU A 157 -6.51 -32.81 0.12
C GLU A 157 -5.98 -32.74 1.56
N ASP A 158 -5.55 -33.86 2.15
CA ASP A 158 -5.21 -33.92 3.58
C ASP A 158 -3.89 -33.22 3.95
N LYS A 159 -3.01 -32.93 2.98
CA LYS A 159 -1.65 -32.39 3.25
C LYS A 159 -1.38 -31.05 2.59
N LEU A 160 -2.26 -30.57 1.71
CA LEU A 160 -1.98 -29.35 0.96
C LEU A 160 -1.78 -28.15 1.89
N ASP A 161 -2.63 -27.99 2.90
CA ASP A 161 -2.56 -26.85 3.82
C ASP A 161 -1.26 -26.86 4.64
N GLU A 162 -0.80 -28.03 5.08
CA GLU A 162 0.49 -28.19 5.76
C GLU A 162 1.66 -27.80 4.84
N TYR A 163 1.66 -28.30 3.60
CA TYR A 163 2.70 -27.95 2.63
C TYR A 163 2.67 -26.48 2.23
N LEU A 164 1.49 -25.87 2.11
CA LEU A 164 1.35 -24.45 1.83
C LEU A 164 1.88 -23.61 2.98
N LYS A 165 1.54 -23.98 4.22
CA LYS A 165 2.07 -23.31 5.42
C LYS A 165 3.60 -23.38 5.47
N ASP A 166 4.17 -24.57 5.25
CA ASP A 166 5.62 -24.75 5.20
C ASP A 166 6.27 -23.95 4.05
N THR A 167 5.61 -23.91 2.89
CA THR A 167 6.05 -23.13 1.72
C THR A 167 6.03 -21.64 2.01
N VAL A 168 5.03 -21.13 2.73
CA VAL A 168 4.97 -19.73 3.15
C VAL A 168 6.16 -19.41 4.05
N VAL A 169 6.39 -20.19 5.10
CA VAL A 169 7.49 -19.93 6.05
C VAL A 169 8.86 -20.03 5.37
N LYS A 170 9.09 -21.07 4.55
CA LYS A 170 10.43 -21.33 3.97
C LYS A 170 10.71 -20.62 2.65
N GLY A 171 9.65 -20.29 1.91
CA GLY A 171 9.71 -19.79 0.54
C GLY A 171 9.22 -18.35 0.37
N VAL A 172 8.24 -17.92 1.17
CA VAL A 172 7.67 -16.57 1.10
C VAL A 172 8.35 -15.63 2.09
N TYR A 173 8.60 -16.07 3.33
CA TYR A 173 9.19 -15.20 4.34
C TYR A 173 10.70 -14.97 4.12
N PRO A 174 11.23 -13.79 4.53
CA PRO A 174 12.65 -13.53 4.48
C PRO A 174 13.39 -14.43 5.49
N ARG A 175 14.63 -14.80 5.18
CA ARG A 175 15.48 -15.64 6.02
C ARG A 175 16.44 -14.80 6.84
N SER A 176 16.93 -15.35 7.94
CA SER A 176 17.98 -14.70 8.73
C SER A 176 19.17 -14.29 7.87
N GLY A 177 19.62 -13.06 8.04
CA GLY A 177 20.69 -12.42 7.27
C GLY A 177 20.22 -11.71 6.00
N GLU A 178 19.00 -11.95 5.52
CA GLU A 178 18.46 -11.23 4.35
C GLU A 178 18.02 -9.82 4.74
N GLU A 179 18.12 -8.90 3.77
CA GLU A 179 17.62 -7.54 3.91
C GLU A 179 16.14 -7.49 3.51
N VAL A 180 15.35 -6.77 4.29
CA VAL A 180 13.92 -6.58 4.08
C VAL A 180 13.55 -5.10 4.13
N LYS A 181 12.70 -4.68 3.20
CA LYS A 181 12.08 -3.34 3.20
C LYS A 181 10.86 -3.33 4.11
N ILE A 182 10.56 -2.21 4.74
CA ILE A 182 9.37 -2.07 5.59
C ILE A 182 8.50 -0.95 5.03
N PHE A 183 7.27 -1.29 4.67
CA PHE A 183 6.28 -0.36 4.16
C PHE A 183 5.22 -0.08 5.22
N HIS A 184 5.19 1.16 5.67
CA HIS A 184 4.20 1.70 6.60
C HIS A 184 3.12 2.39 5.78
N MET A 185 1.99 1.71 5.56
CA MET A 185 0.89 2.23 4.73
C MET A 185 -0.09 2.98 5.64
N LYS A 186 -0.43 4.22 5.31
CA LYS A 186 -1.42 4.98 6.09
C LYS A 186 -2.82 4.88 5.46
N PRO A 187 -3.90 4.86 6.27
CA PRO A 187 -5.28 4.84 5.80
C PRO A 187 -5.66 6.00 4.87
N ASP A 188 -4.93 7.12 4.93
CA ASP A 188 -5.10 8.28 4.05
C ASP A 188 -4.40 8.13 2.68
N GLY A 189 -3.75 6.98 2.42
CA GLY A 189 -3.03 6.67 1.18
C GLY A 189 -1.55 7.07 1.18
N ASN A 190 -1.04 7.65 2.27
CA ASN A 190 0.37 8.04 2.38
C ASN A 190 1.25 6.85 2.83
N ASP A 191 1.87 6.19 1.86
CA ASP A 191 2.84 5.13 2.13
C ASP A 191 4.23 5.69 2.45
N VAL A 192 4.81 5.21 3.55
CA VAL A 192 6.18 5.53 3.96
C VAL A 192 7.03 4.27 3.88
N GLU A 193 8.09 4.30 3.06
CA GLU A 193 9.14 3.29 3.11
C GLU A 193 10.11 3.63 4.23
N LEU A 194 10.14 2.81 5.28
CA LEU A 194 11.14 2.95 6.34
C LEU A 194 12.50 2.44 5.84
N SER A 195 13.57 2.81 6.54
CA SER A 195 14.88 2.25 6.26
C SER A 195 14.83 0.72 6.34
N SER A 196 15.43 0.06 5.36
CA SER A 196 15.59 -1.39 5.34
C SER A 196 16.30 -1.91 6.59
N GLY A 197 16.08 -3.18 6.89
CA GLY A 197 16.71 -3.88 8.00
C GLY A 197 17.11 -5.30 7.64
N TYR A 198 17.95 -5.90 8.48
CA TYR A 198 18.38 -7.28 8.33
C TYR A 198 17.56 -8.19 9.23
N VAL A 199 17.08 -9.29 8.68
CA VAL A 199 16.32 -10.29 9.45
C VAL A 199 17.25 -11.03 10.40
N LEU A 200 16.93 -11.02 11.69
CA LEU A 200 17.61 -11.82 12.70
C LEU A 200 16.95 -13.20 12.83
N HIS A 201 15.62 -13.24 12.78
CA HIS A 201 14.81 -14.43 12.97
C HIS A 201 13.53 -14.34 12.14
N SER A 202 13.03 -15.48 11.69
CA SER A 202 11.82 -15.58 10.88
C SER A 202 11.19 -16.96 11.06
N ASP A 203 9.96 -17.00 11.54
CA ASP A 203 9.14 -18.20 11.64
C ASP A 203 7.68 -17.90 11.24
N GLU A 204 6.78 -18.86 11.45
CA GLU A 204 5.35 -18.75 11.15
C GLU A 204 4.62 -17.61 11.89
N ASN A 205 5.14 -17.15 13.02
CA ASN A 205 4.46 -16.23 13.92
C ASN A 205 5.18 -14.89 14.05
N THR A 206 6.51 -14.88 13.98
CA THR A 206 7.34 -13.70 14.25
C THR A 206 8.47 -13.54 13.23
N ILE A 207 8.65 -12.30 12.76
CA ILE A 207 9.85 -11.88 12.04
C ILE A 207 10.53 -10.77 12.84
N ILE A 208 11.82 -10.98 13.16
CA ILE A 208 12.63 -10.03 13.92
C ILE A 208 13.60 -9.35 12.98
N VAL A 209 13.55 -8.03 12.90
CA VAL A 209 14.35 -7.21 11.99
C VAL A 209 15.21 -6.23 12.78
N LYS A 210 16.51 -6.18 12.47
CA LYS A 210 17.45 -5.20 13.02
C LYS A 210 17.69 -4.06 12.03
N ARG A 211 17.54 -2.82 12.49
CA ARG A 211 17.86 -1.60 11.73
C ARG A 211 18.88 -0.75 12.46
N THR A 212 19.84 -0.20 11.73
CA THR A 212 20.81 0.76 12.28
C THR A 212 20.33 2.19 12.01
N MET A 213 20.31 3.02 13.06
CA MET A 213 19.95 4.43 12.95
C MET A 213 21.10 5.22 12.31
N LYS A 214 20.82 5.82 11.14
CA LYS A 214 21.81 6.54 10.34
C LYS A 214 21.76 8.05 10.53
N SER A 215 20.72 8.58 11.16
CA SER A 215 20.49 10.02 11.35
C SER A 215 20.31 10.38 12.82
N ARG A 216 20.63 11.63 13.16
CA ARG A 216 20.30 12.21 14.46
C ARG A 216 18.83 12.65 14.51
N GLY A 217 18.33 12.98 15.69
CA GLY A 217 16.96 13.47 15.93
C GLY A 217 16.49 13.06 17.31
N GLU A 218 15.18 13.08 17.51
CA GLU A 218 14.53 12.49 18.70
C GLU A 218 13.79 11.22 18.28
N TYR A 219 13.66 10.29 19.21
CA TYR A 219 12.79 9.15 19.01
C TYR A 219 11.34 9.56 19.31
N ASP A 220 10.42 9.13 18.46
CA ASP A 220 9.02 9.51 18.62
C ASP A 220 8.41 8.90 19.88
N GLY A 221 7.75 9.74 20.69
CA GLY A 221 7.22 9.40 22.01
C GLY A 221 8.24 8.95 23.08
N ILE A 222 9.51 8.71 22.71
CA ILE A 222 10.59 8.26 23.60
C ILE A 222 11.46 9.46 23.94
N GLU A 223 11.60 9.77 25.23
CA GLU A 223 12.32 10.94 25.75
C GLU A 223 13.85 10.78 25.69
N ALA A 224 14.36 10.56 24.48
CA ALA A 224 15.75 10.27 24.20
C ALA A 224 16.16 10.78 22.82
N GLU A 225 17.34 11.39 22.75
CA GLU A 225 18.00 11.73 21.47
C GLU A 225 18.38 10.44 20.73
N ARG A 226 18.05 10.39 19.42
CA ARG A 226 18.52 9.39 18.47
C ARG A 226 19.93 9.71 18.04
N ARG A 227 20.85 8.77 18.24
CA ARG A 227 22.27 8.91 17.89
C ARG A 227 22.64 8.00 16.71
N ILE A 228 23.64 8.42 15.94
CA ILE A 228 24.17 7.60 14.85
C ILE A 228 24.79 6.33 15.44
N GLY A 229 24.36 5.17 14.94
CA GLY A 229 24.81 3.87 15.41
C GLY A 229 24.01 3.30 16.58
N ASP A 230 23.00 4.02 17.09
CA ASP A 230 21.89 3.36 17.78
C ASP A 230 21.23 2.36 16.82
N TYR A 231 20.53 1.37 17.36
CA TYR A 231 19.84 0.38 16.54
C TYR A 231 18.47 0.04 17.11
N ALA A 232 17.60 -0.43 16.23
CA ALA A 232 16.25 -0.87 16.54
C ALA A 232 16.14 -2.37 16.27
N ILE A 233 15.56 -3.10 17.21
CA ILE A 233 15.09 -4.47 17.00
C ILE A 233 13.57 -4.40 16.93
N THR A 234 13.01 -4.68 15.75
CA THR A 234 11.57 -4.69 15.52
C THR A 234 11.09 -6.13 15.41
N GLU A 235 10.16 -6.52 16.28
CA GLU A 235 9.45 -7.78 16.26
C GLU A 235 8.08 -7.61 15.59
N PHE A 236 7.95 -8.08 14.35
CA PHE A 236 6.68 -8.17 13.64
C PHE A 236 5.97 -9.46 14.02
N LYS A 237 4.85 -9.35 14.74
CA LYS A 237 3.98 -10.47 15.11
C LYS A 237 2.91 -10.62 14.03
N LEU A 238 3.05 -11.62 13.15
CA LEU A 238 2.33 -11.68 11.86
C LEU A 238 0.80 -11.80 11.97
N ASN A 239 0.29 -12.21 13.14
CA ASN A 239 -1.15 -12.38 13.41
C ASN A 239 -1.69 -11.41 14.48
N GLU A 240 -0.88 -10.43 14.89
CA GLU A 240 -1.27 -9.46 15.91
C GLU A 240 -1.44 -8.07 15.29
N TRP A 241 -2.27 -7.24 15.92
CA TRP A 241 -2.54 -5.87 15.46
C TRP A 241 -1.46 -4.87 15.91
N TYR A 242 -0.22 -5.34 15.99
CA TYR A 242 0.92 -4.52 16.36
C TYR A 242 2.26 -5.15 15.99
N TYR A 243 3.29 -4.31 15.99
CA TYR A 243 4.68 -4.76 16.12
C TYR A 243 5.37 -3.96 17.22
N VAL A 244 6.40 -4.55 17.83
CA VAL A 244 7.17 -3.90 18.90
C VAL A 244 8.57 -3.59 18.40
N THR A 245 9.01 -2.36 18.58
CA THR A 245 10.39 -1.93 18.34
C THR A 245 11.05 -1.59 19.66
N THR A 246 12.14 -2.28 19.99
CA THR A 246 13.02 -1.91 21.10
C THR A 246 14.23 -1.18 20.53
N TYR A 247 14.48 0.02 21.04
CA TYR A 247 15.62 0.84 20.64
C TYR A 247 16.77 0.66 21.63
N PHE A 248 17.98 0.54 21.08
CA PHE A 248 19.20 0.33 21.83
C PHE A 248 20.26 1.33 21.41
N ARG A 249 21.08 1.73 22.39
CA ARG A 249 22.34 2.42 22.16
C ARG A 249 23.33 1.49 21.47
N ARG A 250 24.36 2.07 20.86
CA ARG A 250 25.45 1.30 20.22
C ARG A 250 26.11 0.28 21.16
N ASP A 251 26.22 0.60 22.44
CA ASP A 251 26.79 -0.27 23.48
C ASP A 251 25.83 -1.38 23.96
N GLY A 252 24.58 -1.38 23.49
CA GLY A 252 23.56 -2.35 23.87
C GLY A 252 22.63 -1.91 25.00
N ALA A 253 22.81 -0.71 25.57
CA ALA A 253 21.88 -0.20 26.57
C ALA A 253 20.49 0.06 25.96
N GLU A 254 19.42 -0.43 26.59
CA GLU A 254 18.05 -0.17 26.16
C GLU A 254 17.70 1.32 26.34
N ILE A 255 17.05 1.90 25.33
CA ILE A 255 16.58 3.28 25.31
C ILE A 255 15.09 3.32 25.67
N GLY A 256 14.31 2.40 25.10
CA GLY A 256 12.88 2.30 25.30
C GLY A 256 12.22 1.42 24.23
N LYS A 257 10.92 1.17 24.42
CA LYS A 257 10.09 0.37 23.52
C LYS A 257 9.00 1.23 22.89
N TYR A 258 8.69 0.93 21.63
CA TYR A 258 7.65 1.55 20.84
C TYR A 258 6.84 0.44 20.18
N ALA A 259 5.56 0.34 20.51
CA ALA A 259 4.64 -0.61 19.91
C ALA A 259 3.65 0.14 19.02
N ASN A 260 3.69 -0.14 17.72
CA ASN A 260 2.82 0.49 16.75
C ASN A 260 1.57 -0.34 16.54
N ILE A 261 0.39 0.28 16.64
CA ILE A 261 -0.88 -0.41 16.41
C ILE A 261 -1.20 -0.34 14.92
N CYS A 262 -1.25 -1.51 14.30
CA CYS A 262 -1.43 -1.64 12.86
C CYS A 262 -2.28 -2.86 12.54
N THR A 263 -2.69 -3.02 11.28
CA THR A 263 -3.22 -4.32 10.82
C THR A 263 -2.12 -5.38 10.87
N PRO A 264 -2.46 -6.68 10.97
CA PRO A 264 -1.48 -7.75 11.02
C PRO A 264 -0.41 -7.63 9.92
N PRO A 265 0.88 -7.62 10.28
CA PRO A 265 1.97 -7.46 9.33
C PRO A 265 1.98 -8.58 8.28
N GLU A 266 2.04 -8.17 7.01
CA GLU A 266 2.16 -9.06 5.86
C GLU A 266 3.61 -9.08 5.38
N ALA A 267 4.22 -10.26 5.38
CA ALA A 267 5.59 -10.44 4.91
C ALA A 267 5.66 -10.94 3.47
N SER A 268 6.79 -10.71 2.83
CA SER A 268 7.22 -11.33 1.58
C SER A 268 8.74 -11.50 1.64
N LYS A 269 9.30 -12.08 0.59
CA LYS A 269 10.74 -12.37 0.55
C LYS A 269 11.61 -11.11 0.67
N VAL A 270 11.07 -9.96 0.27
CA VAL A 270 11.83 -8.70 0.14
C VAL A 270 11.22 -7.54 0.92
N PHE A 271 10.00 -7.69 1.46
CA PHE A 271 9.35 -6.64 2.23
C PHE A 271 8.44 -7.16 3.34
N ILE A 272 8.22 -6.33 4.35
CA ILE A 272 7.12 -6.42 5.31
C ILE A 272 6.25 -5.17 5.14
N ARG A 273 4.92 -5.32 5.17
CA ARG A 273 3.99 -4.20 5.08
C ARG A 273 2.84 -4.35 6.06
N TYR A 274 2.24 -3.23 6.44
CA TYR A 274 1.07 -3.17 7.31
C TYR A 274 0.36 -1.83 7.10
N ILE A 275 -0.91 -1.77 7.48
CA ILE A 275 -1.67 -0.52 7.54
C ILE A 275 -1.56 0.02 8.96
N ASP A 276 -0.93 1.18 9.10
CA ASP A 276 -0.80 1.92 10.35
C ASP A 276 -2.17 2.46 10.82
N LEU A 277 -2.44 2.41 12.12
CA LEU A 277 -3.70 2.92 12.67
C LEU A 277 -3.47 4.18 13.53
N PHE A 278 -2.35 4.86 13.28
CA PHE A 278 -1.95 6.15 13.87
C PHE A 278 -1.74 6.18 15.38
N VAL A 279 -2.17 5.16 16.14
CA VAL A 279 -2.02 5.11 17.59
C VAL A 279 -0.86 4.20 17.96
N ASP A 280 -0.07 4.63 18.93
CA ASP A 280 1.11 3.88 19.40
C ASP A 280 1.13 3.77 20.94
N VAL A 281 1.87 2.77 21.43
CA VAL A 281 2.15 2.60 22.86
C VAL A 281 3.66 2.66 23.08
N VAL A 282 4.10 3.58 23.92
CA VAL A 282 5.52 3.84 24.16
C VAL A 282 5.88 3.58 25.62
N LYS A 283 6.98 2.85 25.84
CA LYS A 283 7.62 2.67 27.15
C LYS A 283 8.97 3.38 27.16
N SER A 284 9.11 4.38 28.02
CA SER A 284 10.33 5.19 28.15
C SER A 284 10.52 5.57 29.62
N ARG A 285 11.73 5.36 30.17
CA ARG A 285 12.08 5.68 31.56
C ARG A 285 11.11 5.08 32.61
N GLY A 286 10.68 3.84 32.37
CA GLY A 286 9.72 3.13 33.24
C GLY A 286 8.26 3.55 33.08
N GLU A 287 7.97 4.63 32.35
CA GLU A 287 6.60 5.08 32.08
C GLU A 287 6.07 4.53 30.76
N VAL A 288 4.78 4.18 30.74
CA VAL A 288 4.06 3.68 29.56
C VAL A 288 2.92 4.61 29.22
N ARG A 289 2.89 5.10 27.98
CA ARG A 289 1.91 6.06 27.46
C ARG A 289 1.34 5.57 26.13
N ILE A 290 0.07 5.86 25.90
CA ILE A 290 -0.56 5.76 24.57
C ILE A 290 -0.42 7.14 23.93
N VAL A 291 0.05 7.21 22.70
CA VAL A 291 0.28 8.47 21.96
C VAL A 291 -0.53 8.47 20.67
N ASP A 292 -0.79 9.67 20.14
CA ASP A 292 -1.46 9.90 18.84
C ASP A 292 -2.90 9.36 18.73
N ARG A 293 -3.60 9.27 19.86
CA ARG A 293 -5.00 8.82 19.89
C ARG A 293 -5.93 9.76 19.11
N GLU A 294 -5.61 11.05 19.08
CA GLU A 294 -6.31 12.06 18.30
C GLU A 294 -6.24 11.79 16.79
N GLN A 295 -5.13 11.23 16.28
CA GLN A 295 -5.00 10.90 14.86
C GLN A 295 -5.89 9.71 14.48
N LEU A 296 -6.02 8.72 15.37
CA LEU A 296 -6.96 7.62 15.20
C LEU A 296 -8.42 8.10 15.22
N GLU A 297 -8.76 9.03 16.13
CA GLU A 297 -10.09 9.66 16.21
C GLU A 297 -10.43 10.47 14.95
N GLU A 298 -9.45 11.18 14.39
CA GLU A 298 -9.60 11.89 13.12
C GLU A 298 -9.79 10.92 11.94
N ALA A 299 -9.05 9.81 11.90
CA ALA A 299 -9.13 8.81 10.85
C ALA A 299 -10.53 8.16 10.76
N ILE A 300 -11.16 7.86 11.89
CA ILE A 300 -12.55 7.37 11.90
C ILE A 300 -13.55 8.47 11.52
N HIS A 301 -13.34 9.71 11.96
CA HIS A 301 -14.21 10.84 11.61
C HIS A 301 -14.19 11.14 10.11
N LYS A 302 -13.02 11.05 9.47
CA LYS A 302 -12.83 11.21 8.03
C LYS A 302 -13.27 9.99 7.20
N GLY A 303 -13.63 8.88 7.86
CA GLY A 303 -14.04 7.63 7.20
C GLY A 303 -12.89 6.86 6.54
N TYR A 304 -11.63 7.10 6.94
CA TYR A 304 -10.47 6.36 6.43
C TYR A 304 -10.38 4.94 7.01
N ILE A 305 -10.93 4.74 8.20
CA ILE A 305 -11.02 3.44 8.86
C ILE A 305 -12.45 3.10 9.24
N THR A 306 -12.74 1.83 9.43
CA THR A 306 -14.06 1.37 9.88
C THR A 306 -14.19 1.42 11.40
N GLN A 307 -15.43 1.42 11.90
CA GLN A 307 -15.70 1.33 13.34
C GLN A 307 -15.07 0.07 13.98
N THR A 308 -15.03 -1.04 13.23
CA THR A 308 -14.40 -2.29 13.66
C THR A 308 -12.90 -2.11 13.85
N MET A 309 -12.22 -1.48 12.88
CA MET A 309 -10.78 -1.19 12.96
C MET A 309 -10.48 -0.25 14.13
N TYR A 310 -11.27 0.82 14.30
CA TYR A 310 -11.12 1.77 15.40
C TYR A 310 -11.19 1.07 16.76
N LYS A 311 -12.26 0.28 16.98
CA LYS A 311 -12.43 -0.45 18.25
C LYS A 311 -11.25 -1.40 18.50
N LYS A 312 -10.84 -2.15 17.48
CA LYS A 312 -9.73 -3.10 17.60
C LYS A 312 -8.40 -2.41 17.89
N ALA A 313 -8.14 -1.26 17.28
CA ALA A 313 -6.96 -0.45 17.57
C ALA A 313 -6.94 0.03 19.03
N VAL A 314 -8.06 0.58 19.53
CA VAL A 314 -8.20 1.01 20.93
C VAL A 314 -8.00 -0.15 21.90
N ASP A 315 -8.71 -1.27 21.67
CA ASP A 315 -8.62 -2.46 22.53
C ASP A 315 -7.18 -3.02 22.57
N THR A 316 -6.49 -3.00 21.42
CA THR A 316 -5.10 -3.47 21.29
C THR A 316 -4.13 -2.53 22.01
N ALA A 317 -4.27 -1.21 21.83
CA ALA A 317 -3.46 -0.21 22.53
C ALA A 317 -3.60 -0.32 24.05
N ASP A 318 -4.83 -0.45 24.55
CA ASP A 318 -5.11 -0.59 25.98
C ASP A 318 -4.58 -1.90 26.55
N LYS A 319 -4.64 -2.99 25.79
CA LYS A 319 -4.04 -4.29 26.16
C LYS A 319 -2.52 -4.16 26.28
N LEU A 320 -1.85 -3.65 25.25
CA LEU A 320 -0.39 -3.50 25.23
C LEU A 320 0.11 -2.53 26.29
N SER A 321 -0.60 -1.44 26.54
CA SER A 321 -0.28 -0.50 27.61
C SER A 321 -0.26 -1.19 28.98
N ARG A 322 -1.18 -2.13 29.24
CA ARG A 322 -1.19 -2.94 30.47
C ARG A 322 -0.04 -3.95 30.50
N GLU A 323 0.22 -4.65 29.40
CA GLU A 323 1.29 -5.63 29.30
C GLU A 323 2.68 -5.00 29.53
N LEU A 324 2.98 -3.89 28.84
CA LEU A 324 4.25 -3.18 28.98
C LEU A 324 4.47 -2.56 30.37
N LYS A 325 3.39 -2.20 31.09
CA LYS A 325 3.45 -1.77 32.50
C LYS A 325 3.77 -2.92 33.45
N SER A 326 3.36 -4.14 33.11
CA SER A 326 3.57 -5.33 33.94
C SER A 326 4.95 -5.95 33.77
N GLU A 327 5.63 -5.69 32.65
CA GLU A 327 7.05 -5.98 32.46
C GLU A 327 7.87 -5.15 33.47
N LYS A 328 8.23 -5.77 34.61
CA LYS A 328 9.19 -5.21 35.55
C LYS A 328 10.55 -5.04 34.86
N GLU A 329 11.24 -3.94 35.20
CA GLU A 329 12.61 -3.63 34.76
C GLU A 329 13.62 -4.72 35.10
#